data_AF-A0A2A9PBU0-F1
#
_entry.id   AF-A0A2A9PBU0-F1
#
_cell.length_a   1.000
_cell.length_b   1.000
_cell.length_c   1.000
_cell.angle_alpha   90.00
_cell.angle_beta   90.00
_cell.angle_gamma   90.00
#
_symmetry.space_group_name_H-M   'P 1'
#
loop_
_entity.id
_entity.type
_entity.pdbx_description
1 polymer ?
#
loop_
_entity_poly.entity_id
_entity_poly.type
_entity_poly.pdbx_seq_one_letter_code
_entity_poly.pdbx_strand_id
1 'polypeptide(L)' 'MSVGSQLYSTLFKTNYAMLAAVFGAGFVFEIGFNSTMNKFWDKYNRGRQWKDIRSRYVEEDANEGI' A
#
# COMPACT_ATOMS: atom_id res chain seq x y z
N MET A 1 9.81 -8.36 32.86
CA MET A 1 9.30 -7.13 32.19
C MET A 1 8.41 -7.56 31.03
N SER A 2 7.31 -6.86 30.77
CA SER A 2 6.43 -7.16 29.62
C SER A 2 6.96 -6.50 28.33
N VAL A 3 6.59 -7.03 27.16
CA VAL A 3 6.91 -6.43 25.86
C VAL A 3 6.41 -4.97 25.78
N GLY A 4 5.22 -4.69 26.31
CA GLY A 4 4.69 -3.33 26.38
C GLY A 4 5.57 -2.40 27.23
N SER A 5 6.08 -2.88 28.37
CA SER A 5 6.99 -2.08 29.21
C SER A 5 8.33 -1.80 28.52
N GLN A 6 8.83 -2.76 27.73
CA GLN A 6 10.08 -2.62 26.98
C GLN A 6 9.92 -1.59 25.86
N LEU A 7 8.88 -1.72 25.02
CA LEU A 7 8.58 -0.76 23.96
C LEU A 7 8.36 0.65 24.50
N TYR A 8 7.63 0.78 25.62
CA TYR A 8 7.44 2.08 26.25
C TYR A 8 8.77 2.70 26.67
N SER A 9 9.62 1.95 27.37
CA SER A 9 10.90 2.47 27.86
C SER A 9 11.90 2.80 26.75
N THR A 10 11.85 2.11 25.60
CA THR A 10 12.84 2.25 24.51
C THR A 10 12.39 3.23 23.43
N LEU A 11 11.12 3.21 23.05
CA LEU A 11 10.62 3.97 21.89
C LEU A 11 9.68 5.11 22.30
N PHE A 12 8.86 4.95 23.33
CA PHE A 12 7.76 5.89 23.61
C PHE A 12 7.96 6.81 24.83
N LYS A 13 9.00 6.60 25.65
CA LYS A 13 9.28 7.43 26.84
C LYS A 13 9.91 8.79 26.49
N THR A 14 10.60 8.89 25.35
CA THR A 14 11.33 10.10 24.95
C THR A 14 10.79 10.66 23.64
N ASN A 15 10.45 11.95 23.64
CA ASN A 15 9.72 12.60 22.53
C ASN A 15 10.39 12.42 21.15
N TYR A 16 11.70 12.64 21.03
CA TYR A 16 12.37 12.50 19.73
C TYR A 16 12.38 11.04 19.24
N ALA A 17 12.60 10.08 20.15
CA ALA A 17 12.61 8.65 19.84
C ALA A 17 11.21 8.17 19.43
N MET A 18 10.18 8.67 20.12
CA MET A 18 8.78 8.42 19.78
C MET A 18 8.46 8.93 18.38
N LEU A 19 8.83 10.17 18.06
CA LEU A 19 8.59 10.76 16.75
C LEU A 19 9.29 9.96 15.64
N ALA A 20 10.56 9.58 15.85
CA ALA A 20 11.29 8.74 14.91
C ALA A 20 10.62 7.37 14.72
N ALA A 21 10.17 6.73 15.80
CA ALA A 21 9.48 5.44 15.75
C ALA A 21 8.15 5.53 14.99
N VAL A 22 7.32 6.54 15.28
CA VAL A 22 6.01 6.73 14.63
C VAL A 22 6.17 7.04 13.14
N PHE A 23 7.06 7.96 12.78
CA PHE A 23 7.29 8.30 11.37
C PHE A 23 7.95 7.16 10.59
N GLY A 24 8.93 6.48 11.19
CA GLY A 24 9.57 5.32 10.57
C GLY A 24 8.58 4.18 10.36
N ALA A 25 7.75 3.89 11.36
CA ALA A 25 6.68 2.89 11.24
C ALA A 25 5.66 3.29 10.17
N GLY A 26 5.26 4.57 10.11
CA GLY A 26 4.35 5.10 9.09
C GLY A 26 4.85 4.85 7.67
N PHE A 27 6.12 5.18 7.40
CA PHE A 27 6.74 4.98 6.08
C PHE A 27 6.81 3.50 5.66
N VAL A 28 7.28 2.64 6.56
CA VAL A 28 7.36 1.19 6.29
C VAL A 28 5.96 0.59 6.11
N PHE A 29 5.01 1.01 6.94
CA PHE A 29 3.62 0.58 6.85
C PHE A 29 2.99 1.00 5.53
N GLU A 30 3.16 2.25 5.09
CA GLU A 30 2.61 2.76 3.84
C GLU A 30 3.03 1.90 2.64
N ILE A 31 4.33 1.59 2.51
CA ILE A 31 4.85 0.77 1.42
C ILE A 31 4.20 -0.62 1.41
N GLY A 32 4.21 -1.29 2.56
CA GLY A 32 3.65 -2.64 2.68
C GLY A 32 2.13 -2.67 2.48
N PHE A 33 1.43 -1.71 3.08
CA PHE A 33 -0.02 -1.59 3.04
C PHE A 33 -0.50 -1.32 1.61
N ASN A 34 0.06 -0.31 0.92
CA ASN A 34 -0.34 0.03 -0.44
C ASN A 34 -0.10 -1.14 -1.41
N SER A 35 1.08 -1.78 -1.34
CA SER A 35 1.37 -2.94 -2.21
C SER A 35 0.39 -4.09 -1.98
N THR A 36 0.07 -4.38 -0.72
CA THR A 36 -0.82 -5.49 -0.36
C THR A 36 -2.26 -5.20 -0.73
N MET A 37 -2.75 -4.00 -0.42
CA MET A 37 -4.13 -3.60 -0.72
C MET A 37 -4.37 -3.48 -2.22
N ASN A 38 -3.40 -2.97 -3.00
CA ASN A 38 -3.48 -2.97 -4.45
C ASN A 38 -3.61 -4.39 -5.01
N LYS A 39 -2.76 -5.33 -4.57
CA LYS A 39 -2.86 -6.74 -5.00
C LYS A 39 -4.20 -7.38 -4.63
N PHE A 40 -4.70 -7.09 -3.43
CA PHE A 40 -5.99 -7.58 -2.98
C PHE A 40 -7.12 -7.03 -3.86
N TRP A 41 -7.13 -5.72 -4.09
CA TRP A 41 -8.10 -5.05 -4.95
C TRP A 41 -8.09 -5.60 -6.38
N ASP A 42 -6.89 -5.76 -6.94
CA ASP A 42 -6.67 -6.27 -8.29
C ASP A 42 -7.22 -7.69 -8.46
N LYS A 43 -6.98 -8.54 -7.46
CA LYS A 43 -7.48 -9.92 -7.45
C LYS A 43 -9.00 -9.96 -7.35
N TYR A 44 -9.58 -9.12 -6.49
CA TYR A 44 -11.03 -9.09 -6.27
C TYR A 44 -11.79 -8.52 -7.47
N ASN A 45 -11.22 -7.53 -8.16
CA ASN A 45 -11.86 -6.83 -9.28
C ASN A 45 -11.36 -7.28 -10.67
N ARG A 46 -10.66 -8.40 -10.74
CA ARG A 46 -10.11 -8.95 -11.98
C ARG A 46 -11.19 -9.08 -13.06
N GLY A 47 -10.87 -8.62 -14.27
CA GLY A 47 -11.75 -8.63 -15.44
C GLY A 47 -12.70 -7.44 -15.52
N ARG A 48 -12.70 -6.55 -14.52
CA ARG A 48 -13.49 -5.31 -14.49
C ARG A 48 -12.63 -4.06 -14.49
N GLN A 49 -11.34 -4.19 -14.26
CA GLN A 49 -10.44 -3.05 -14.20
C GLN A 49 -10.07 -2.61 -15.61
N TRP A 50 -9.85 -1.30 -15.79
CA TRP A 50 -9.40 -0.76 -17.07
C TRP A 50 -8.17 -1.50 -17.61
N LYS A 51 -7.17 -1.77 -16.75
CA LYS A 51 -5.98 -2.54 -17.15
C LYS A 51 -6.26 -3.95 -17.67
N ASP A 52 -7.39 -4.55 -17.29
CA ASP A 52 -7.80 -5.90 -17.72
C ASP A 52 -8.57 -5.86 -19.06
N ILE A 53 -9.26 -4.76 -19.36
CA ILE A 53 -10.17 -4.63 -20.52
C ILE A 53 -9.67 -3.67 -21.60
N ARG A 54 -8.66 -2.85 -21.30
CA ARG A 54 -8.15 -1.78 -22.18
C ARG A 54 -7.77 -2.27 -23.57
N SER A 55 -7.15 -3.45 -23.67
CA SER A 55 -6.69 -3.98 -24.95
C SER A 55 -7.82 -4.09 -25.97
N ARG A 56 -9.04 -4.40 -25.53
CA ARG A 56 -10.23 -4.53 -26.39
C ARG A 56 -10.54 -3.21 -27.10
N TYR A 57 -10.48 -2.10 -26.39
CA TYR A 57 -10.84 -0.78 -26.90
C TYR A 57 -9.72 -0.16 -27.73
N VAL A 58 -8.45 -0.36 -27.35
CA VAL A 58 -7.32 0.15 -28.13
C VAL A 58 -7.19 -0.56 -29.48
N GLU A 59 -7.51 -1.86 -29.53
CA GLU A 59 -7.57 -2.61 -30.80
C GLU A 59 -8.77 -2.20 -31.65
N GLU A 60 -9.92 -1.91 -31.03
CA GLU A 60 -11.11 -1.38 -31.70
C GLU A 60 -10.85 -0.01 -32.33
N ASP A 61 -10.29 0.95 -31.58
CA ASP A 61 -9.89 2.27 -32.10
C ASP A 61 -8.93 2.15 -33.30
N ALA A 62 -7.94 1.25 -33.21
CA ALA A 62 -6.97 1.03 -34.28
C ALA A 62 -7.57 0.41 -35.55
N ASN A 63 -8.59 -0.45 -35.42
CA ASN A 63 -9.29 -1.07 -36.55
C ASN A 63 -10.32 -0.13 -37.19
N GLU A 64 -10.90 0.80 -36.42
CA GLU A 64 -11.82 1.82 -36.93
C GLU A 64 -11.11 2.99 -37.62
N GLY A 65 -9.78 3.02 -37.59
CA GLY A 65 -8.96 3.91 -38.42
C GLY A 65 -9.04 5.39 -38.05
N ILE A 66 -9.40 5.69 -36.79
CA ILE A 66 -9.30 7.03 -36.19
C ILE A 66 -7.94 7.20 -35.52
#